data_AF-A0A4D4KR55-F1
#
_entry.id   AF-A0A4D4KR55-F1
#
_cell.length_a   1.000
_cell.length_b   1.000
_cell.length_c   1.000
_cell.angle_alpha   90.00
_cell.angle_beta   90.00
_cell.angle_gamma   90.00
#
_symmetry.space_group_name_H-M   'P 1'
#
loop_
_entity.id
_entity.type
_entity.pdbx_description
1 polymer ?
#
loop_
_entity_poly.entity_id
_entity_poly.type
_entity_poly.pdbx_seq_one_letter_code
_entity_poly.pdbx_strand_id
1 'polypeptide(L)'
;MVPAWYYTFCMSPWTRLERERFVHGVQSVAAFTGWRSTSNDMIQRDVNCMLRMYTQSRPGGQPPAVTEDIFDRPFSVLGLMSHDLEGTVLLSRRAGNNAPAAVLAYTCLAYAARHQPDRPGRMALSRLLHDDAGPGRVMRVEPGALRRALETTARVHRKLAVVEDGLGQQMLAFSAPPLALAWEVLDGLYGDVRQRLGIHPEREDSAT
;
A
#
# COMPACT_ATOMS: atom_id res chain seq x y z
N MET A 1 1.39 11.25 -16.34
CA MET A 1 2.64 11.45 -15.57
C MET A 1 2.78 10.24 -14.67
N VAL A 2 3.96 9.61 -14.55
CA VAL A 2 4.15 8.53 -13.57
C VAL A 2 4.61 9.18 -12.28
N PRO A 3 3.79 9.25 -11.22
CA PRO A 3 4.27 9.77 -9.96
C PRO A 3 5.40 8.88 -9.44
N ALA A 4 6.49 9.48 -8.93
CA ALA A 4 7.62 8.72 -8.39
C ALA A 4 7.16 7.68 -7.34
N TRP A 5 6.16 8.02 -6.52
CA TRP A 5 5.53 7.10 -5.57
C TRP A 5 4.92 5.86 -6.25
N TYR A 6 4.09 6.07 -7.28
CA TYR A 6 3.44 4.96 -7.96
C TYR A 6 4.47 4.02 -8.56
N TYR A 7 5.47 4.58 -9.24
CA TYR A 7 6.54 3.75 -9.78
C TYR A 7 7.27 2.96 -8.68
N THR A 8 7.64 3.62 -7.58
CA THR A 8 8.37 3.00 -6.46
C THR A 8 7.62 1.85 -5.81
N PHE A 9 6.36 2.09 -5.43
CA PHE A 9 5.61 1.17 -4.59
C PHE A 9 4.74 0.20 -5.40
N CYS A 10 4.34 0.56 -6.62
CA CYS A 10 3.42 -0.25 -7.41
C CYS A 10 4.11 -1.08 -8.49
N MET A 11 5.23 -0.62 -9.06
CA MET A 11 5.80 -1.22 -10.27
C MET A 11 7.25 -1.69 -10.09
N SER A 12 8.08 -0.90 -9.41
CA SER A 12 9.52 -1.12 -9.33
C SER A 12 9.84 -2.50 -8.72
N PRO A 13 10.71 -3.29 -9.37
CA PRO A 13 11.18 -4.55 -8.82
C PRO A 13 12.31 -4.35 -7.79
N TRP A 14 12.77 -3.11 -7.58
CA TRP A 14 14.00 -2.85 -6.84
C TRP A 14 13.76 -2.73 -5.35
N THR A 15 14.73 -3.23 -4.58
CA THR A 15 14.81 -3.07 -3.12
C THR A 15 15.86 -2.05 -2.71
N ARG A 16 16.79 -1.70 -3.60
CA ARG A 16 17.78 -0.62 -3.43
C ARG A 16 17.41 0.51 -4.37
N LEU A 17 17.31 1.72 -3.83
CA LEU A 17 16.98 2.92 -4.60
C LEU A 17 18.28 3.64 -4.97
N GLU A 18 18.77 3.36 -6.17
CA GLU A 18 19.82 4.13 -6.82
C GLU A 18 19.18 5.25 -7.65
N ARG A 19 19.57 6.49 -7.39
CA ARG A 19 18.92 7.69 -7.97
C ARG A 19 18.87 7.67 -9.49
N GLU A 20 19.99 7.37 -10.14
CA GLU A 20 20.10 7.37 -11.60
C GLU A 20 19.22 6.30 -12.24
N ARG A 21 19.27 5.07 -11.71
CA ARG A 21 18.40 3.96 -12.15
C ARG A 21 16.94 4.28 -11.95
N PHE A 22 16.61 4.94 -10.85
CA PHE A 22 15.24 5.34 -10.54
C PHE A 22 14.69 6.33 -11.57
N VAL A 23 15.43 7.41 -11.87
CA VAL A 23 15.02 8.41 -12.87
C VAL A 23 14.82 7.75 -14.23
N HIS A 24 15.78 6.90 -14.66
CA HIS A 24 15.67 6.17 -15.92
C HIS A 24 14.46 5.22 -15.93
N GLY A 25 14.17 4.56 -14.81
CA GLY A 25 13.00 3.68 -14.65
C GLY A 25 11.67 4.42 -14.81
N VAL A 26 11.51 5.55 -14.14
CA VAL A 26 10.32 6.41 -14.26
C VAL A 26 10.11 6.88 -15.69
N GLN A 27 11.19 7.30 -16.37
CA GLN A 27 11.13 7.73 -17.77
C GLN A 27 10.75 6.60 -18.72
N SER A 28 11.33 5.41 -18.50
CA SER A 28 11.04 4.22 -19.31
C SER A 28 9.57 3.83 -19.18
N VAL A 29 9.01 3.85 -17.97
CA VAL A 29 7.58 3.57 -17.75
C VAL A 29 6.71 4.68 -18.35
N ALA A 30 7.08 5.95 -18.22
CA ALA A 30 6.32 7.04 -18.82
C ALA A 30 6.23 6.90 -20.35
N ALA A 31 7.35 6.56 -20.99
CA ALA A 31 7.41 6.31 -22.43
C ALA A 31 6.55 5.08 -22.83
N PHE A 32 6.66 3.97 -22.09
CA PHE A 32 5.91 2.75 -22.37
C PHE A 32 4.39 2.91 -22.20
N THR A 33 3.96 3.65 -21.17
CA THR A 33 2.54 3.85 -20.84
C THR A 33 1.87 4.99 -21.61
N GLY A 34 2.62 5.70 -22.47
CA GLY A 34 2.14 6.90 -23.16
C GLY A 34 1.86 8.08 -22.24
N TRP A 35 2.34 8.03 -20.99
CA TRP A 35 2.15 9.11 -20.03
C TRP A 35 3.06 10.29 -20.37
N ARG A 36 2.56 11.51 -20.10
CA ARG A 36 3.30 12.75 -20.36
C ARG A 36 4.72 12.68 -19.76
N SER A 37 5.72 12.84 -20.63
CA SER A 37 7.13 12.89 -20.25
C SER A 37 7.37 14.11 -19.35
N THR A 38 8.19 13.93 -18.32
CA THR A 38 8.50 14.94 -17.30
C THR A 38 10.00 15.19 -17.32
N SER A 39 10.43 16.43 -17.03
CA SER A 39 11.87 16.74 -16.99
C SER A 39 12.58 15.97 -15.88
N ASN A 40 13.87 15.69 -16.10
CA ASN A 40 14.73 15.04 -15.09
C ASN A 40 14.66 15.76 -13.74
N ASP A 41 14.71 17.09 -13.75
CA ASP A 41 14.71 17.91 -12.53
C ASP A 41 13.43 17.72 -11.71
N MET A 42 12.28 17.62 -12.37
CA MET A 42 11.00 17.36 -11.68
C MET A 42 10.98 15.97 -11.05
N ILE A 43 11.41 14.94 -11.79
CA ILE A 43 11.50 13.57 -11.25
C ILE A 43 12.46 13.53 -10.06
N GLN A 44 13.60 14.21 -10.14
CA GLN A 44 14.55 14.28 -9.03
C GLN A 44 13.99 14.99 -7.79
N ARG A 45 13.18 16.05 -7.99
CA ARG A 45 12.47 16.73 -6.89
C ARG A 45 11.45 15.81 -6.22
N ASP A 46 10.65 15.09 -7.00
CA ASP A 46 9.69 14.12 -6.48
C ASP A 46 10.39 13.00 -5.70
N VAL A 47 11.49 12.46 -6.23
CA VAL A 47 12.32 11.46 -5.55
C VAL A 47 12.86 12.01 -4.23
N ASN A 48 13.41 13.23 -4.23
CA ASN A 48 13.91 13.85 -3.00
C ASN A 48 12.82 14.02 -1.95
N CYS A 49 11.62 14.45 -2.37
CA CYS A 49 10.47 14.60 -1.50
C CYS A 49 10.07 13.23 -0.91
N MET A 50 9.93 12.21 -1.75
CA MET A 50 9.60 10.84 -1.33
C MET A 50 10.62 10.27 -0.35
N LEU A 51 11.91 10.39 -0.65
CA LEU A 51 12.97 9.94 0.26
C LEU A 51 12.85 10.64 1.61
N ARG A 52 12.77 11.97 1.61
CA ARG A 52 12.62 12.76 2.85
C ARG A 52 11.39 12.37 3.66
N MET A 53 10.28 11.99 3.03
CA MET A 53 9.06 11.59 3.74
C MET A 53 9.18 10.24 4.46
N TYR A 54 9.91 9.28 3.89
CA TYR A 54 9.93 7.90 4.39
C TYR A 54 11.24 7.45 5.05
N THR A 55 12.36 8.17 4.87
CA THR A 55 13.61 7.85 5.54
C THR A 55 13.71 8.58 6.87
N GLN A 56 14.20 7.88 7.90
CA GLN A 56 14.68 8.52 9.12
C GLN A 56 15.97 9.31 8.87
N SER A 57 16.29 10.26 9.75
CA SER A 57 17.56 10.98 9.71
C SER A 57 18.74 10.00 9.73
N ARG A 58 19.77 10.29 8.92
CA ARG A 58 20.92 9.41 8.74
C ARG A 58 21.65 9.15 10.07
N PRO A 59 22.08 7.91 10.35
CA PRO A 59 22.97 7.63 11.47
C PRO A 59 24.29 8.38 11.23
N GLY A 60 24.58 9.40 12.06
CA GLY A 60 25.75 10.28 11.93
C GLY A 60 25.43 11.78 11.78
N GLY A 61 24.15 12.16 11.63
CA GLY A 61 23.71 13.54 11.87
C GLY A 61 23.62 13.86 13.37
N GLN A 62 23.52 15.14 13.73
CA GLN A 62 23.16 15.56 15.10
C GLN A 62 21.99 14.69 15.60
N PRO A 63 22.03 14.17 16.85
CA PRO A 63 20.98 13.30 17.35
C PRO A 63 19.66 14.08 17.24
N PRO A 64 18.74 13.67 16.36
CA PRO A 64 17.47 14.35 16.29
C PRO A 64 16.76 14.08 17.61
N ALA A 65 16.20 15.12 18.21
CA ALA A 65 15.17 14.89 19.21
C ALA A 65 14.10 14.03 18.52
N VAL A 66 13.98 12.77 18.94
CA VAL A 66 13.13 11.73 18.30
C VAL A 66 11.72 12.25 17.99
N THR A 67 11.26 13.24 18.75
CA THR A 67 9.97 13.92 18.60
C THR A 67 9.90 14.91 17.43
N GLU A 68 10.95 15.71 17.16
CA GLU A 68 10.94 16.73 16.09
C GLU A 68 10.96 16.10 14.70
N ASP A 69 11.71 15.01 14.53
CA ASP A 69 11.78 14.28 13.27
C ASP A 69 10.45 13.61 12.87
N ILE A 70 9.61 13.23 13.85
CA ILE A 70 8.28 12.68 13.60
C ILE A 70 7.32 13.76 13.08
N PHE A 71 7.43 15.00 13.57
CA PHE A 71 6.62 16.11 13.06
C PHE A 71 6.99 16.49 11.62
N ASP A 72 8.29 16.49 11.30
CA ASP A 72 8.78 16.80 9.95
C ASP A 72 8.56 15.65 8.96
N ARG A 73 8.59 14.41 9.44
CA ARG A 73 8.56 13.18 8.61
C ARG A 73 7.63 12.14 9.22
N PRO A 74 6.31 12.40 9.28
CA PRO A 74 5.35 11.53 9.96
C PRO A 74 5.27 10.13 9.36
N PHE A 75 5.64 9.96 8.08
CA PHE A 75 5.60 8.66 7.40
C PHE A 75 6.88 7.81 7.60
N SER A 76 7.92 8.37 8.21
CA SER A 76 9.15 7.62 8.52
C SER A 76 8.90 6.47 9.51
N VAL A 77 7.89 6.61 10.38
CA VAL A 77 7.48 5.57 11.34
C VAL A 77 6.92 4.31 10.68
N LEU A 78 6.52 4.39 9.40
CA LEU A 78 6.06 3.22 8.65
C LEU A 78 7.19 2.25 8.32
N GLY A 79 8.46 2.68 8.42
CA GLY A 79 9.62 1.83 8.14
C GLY A 79 9.69 1.35 6.70
N LEU A 80 9.10 2.09 5.75
CA LEU A 80 9.09 1.74 4.32
C LEU A 80 10.46 1.91 3.67
N MET A 81 11.27 2.86 4.14
CA MET A 81 12.60 3.14 3.65
C MET A 81 13.60 3.25 4.80
N SER A 82 14.83 2.80 4.57
CA SER A 82 15.94 2.88 5.54
C SER A 82 17.25 3.15 4.80
N HIS A 83 18.28 3.57 5.52
CA HIS A 83 19.64 3.66 4.98
C HIS A 83 20.44 2.42 5.36
N ASP A 84 21.26 1.91 4.43
CA ASP A 84 22.32 0.99 4.80
C ASP A 84 23.55 1.73 5.33
N LEU A 85 24.61 0.98 5.65
CA LEU A 85 25.87 1.51 6.21
C LEU A 85 26.58 2.48 5.26
N GLU A 86 26.36 2.35 3.95
CA GLU A 86 26.94 3.23 2.92
C GLU A 86 26.03 4.43 2.61
N GLY A 87 24.88 4.53 3.28
CA GLY A 87 23.90 5.60 3.10
C GLY A 87 22.97 5.41 1.90
N THR A 88 23.00 4.25 1.25
CA THR A 88 22.07 3.87 0.16
C THR A 88 20.69 3.60 0.73
N VAL A 89 19.64 4.05 0.04
CA VAL A 89 18.27 3.83 0.51
C VAL A 89 17.78 2.44 0.14
N LEU A 90 17.27 1.72 1.13
CA LEU A 90 16.66 0.40 1.03
C LEU A 90 15.15 0.48 1.23
N LEU A 91 14.39 -0.12 0.33
CA LEU A 91 12.96 -0.36 0.50
C LEU A 91 12.73 -1.62 1.34
N SER A 92 11.97 -1.47 2.42
CA SER A 92 11.58 -2.60 3.27
C SER A 92 10.73 -3.59 2.48
N ARG A 93 10.90 -4.88 2.76
CA ARG A 93 10.04 -5.96 2.24
C ARG A 93 8.94 -6.38 3.23
N ARG A 94 8.99 -5.82 4.45
CA ARG A 94 8.22 -6.30 5.61
C ARG A 94 7.55 -5.17 6.38
N ALA A 95 7.61 -3.93 5.91
CA ALA A 95 7.05 -2.78 6.61
C ALA A 95 5.56 -2.99 6.93
N GLY A 96 4.80 -3.51 5.95
CA GLY A 96 3.38 -3.79 6.12
C GLY A 96 3.06 -4.97 7.03
N ASN A 97 4.04 -5.80 7.42
CA ASN A 97 3.78 -6.93 8.31
C ASN A 97 3.28 -6.49 9.69
N ASN A 98 3.58 -5.25 10.11
CA ASN A 98 3.17 -4.67 11.38
C ASN A 98 1.90 -3.82 11.27
N ALA A 99 1.33 -3.66 10.06
CA ALA A 99 0.09 -2.92 9.88
C ALA A 99 -1.08 -3.66 10.55
N PRO A 100 -2.10 -2.94 11.06
CA PRO A 100 -3.30 -3.58 11.61
C PRO A 100 -3.95 -4.48 10.57
N ALA A 101 -4.42 -5.65 11.01
CA ALA A 101 -5.03 -6.64 10.12
C ALA A 101 -6.19 -6.07 9.29
N ALA A 102 -7.02 -5.23 9.92
CA ALA A 102 -8.13 -4.53 9.28
C ALA A 102 -7.66 -3.54 8.18
N VAL A 103 -6.52 -2.86 8.35
CA VAL A 103 -5.96 -1.96 7.32
C VAL A 103 -5.51 -2.78 6.11
N LEU A 104 -4.83 -3.91 6.32
CA LEU A 104 -4.43 -4.79 5.22
C LEU A 104 -5.65 -5.37 4.50
N ALA A 105 -6.65 -5.83 5.24
CA ALA A 105 -7.90 -6.33 4.67
C ALA A 105 -8.66 -5.24 3.88
N TYR A 106 -8.73 -4.01 4.40
CA TYR A 106 -9.26 -2.85 3.70
C TYR A 106 -8.55 -2.66 2.35
N THR A 107 -7.21 -2.64 2.33
CA THR A 107 -6.46 -2.44 1.08
C THR A 107 -6.72 -3.55 0.06
N CYS A 108 -6.84 -4.80 0.52
CA CYS A 108 -7.18 -5.94 -0.35
C CYS A 108 -8.58 -5.83 -0.96
N LEU A 109 -9.57 -5.44 -0.16
CA LEU A 109 -10.95 -5.27 -0.62
C LEU A 109 -11.08 -4.04 -1.53
N ALA A 110 -10.42 -2.93 -1.21
CA ALA A 110 -10.36 -1.76 -2.07
C ALA A 110 -9.68 -2.07 -3.42
N TYR A 111 -8.63 -2.90 -3.42
CA TYR A 111 -8.03 -3.41 -4.66
C TYR A 111 -9.02 -4.32 -5.41
N ALA A 112 -9.69 -5.24 -4.72
CA ALA A 112 -10.67 -6.13 -5.34
C ALA A 112 -11.83 -5.36 -6.00
N ALA A 113 -12.29 -4.27 -5.39
CA ALA A 113 -13.34 -3.41 -5.93
C ALA A 113 -12.98 -2.76 -7.27
N ARG A 114 -11.68 -2.53 -7.55
CA ARG A 114 -11.25 -2.01 -8.85
C ARG A 114 -11.44 -3.01 -9.99
N HIS A 115 -11.54 -4.31 -9.67
CA HIS A 115 -11.74 -5.38 -10.64
C HIS A 115 -13.17 -5.95 -10.62
N GLN A 116 -13.84 -5.90 -9.46
CA GLN A 116 -15.18 -6.45 -9.22
C GLN A 116 -15.98 -5.53 -8.25
N PRO A 117 -16.39 -4.33 -8.68
CA PRO A 117 -16.90 -3.28 -7.78
C PRO A 117 -18.20 -3.65 -7.04
N ASP A 118 -19.18 -4.21 -7.75
CA ASP A 118 -20.57 -4.27 -7.25
C ASP A 118 -21.05 -5.68 -6.92
N ARG A 119 -20.14 -6.66 -6.85
CA ARG A 119 -20.54 -8.07 -6.75
C ARG A 119 -19.73 -8.84 -5.71
N PRO A 120 -20.38 -9.77 -4.99
CA PRO A 120 -19.67 -10.82 -4.27
C PRO A 120 -18.71 -11.56 -5.19
N GLY A 121 -17.61 -12.06 -4.64
CA GLY A 121 -16.56 -12.61 -5.48
C GLY A 121 -15.42 -13.23 -4.71
N ARG A 122 -14.38 -13.54 -5.46
CA ARG A 122 -13.14 -14.10 -4.95
C ARG A 122 -11.96 -13.47 -5.67
N MET A 123 -10.88 -13.23 -4.95
CA MET A 123 -9.62 -12.74 -5.51
C MET A 123 -8.46 -13.57 -5.02
N ALA A 124 -7.61 -14.02 -5.94
CA ALA A 124 -6.43 -14.80 -5.61
C ALA A 124 -5.46 -13.98 -4.74
N LEU A 125 -4.93 -14.60 -3.68
CA LEU A 125 -3.92 -13.97 -2.81
C LEU A 125 -2.65 -13.64 -3.60
N SER A 126 -2.29 -14.45 -4.59
CA SER A 126 -1.15 -14.18 -5.48
C SER A 126 -1.28 -12.85 -6.21
N ARG A 127 -2.48 -12.53 -6.69
CA ARG A 127 -2.79 -11.25 -7.34
C ARG A 127 -2.69 -10.08 -6.36
N LEU A 128 -3.28 -10.23 -5.17
CA LEU A 128 -3.17 -9.23 -4.09
C LEU A 128 -1.71 -8.95 -3.71
N LEU A 129 -0.85 -9.97 -3.78
CA LEU A 129 0.56 -9.87 -3.40
C LEU A 129 1.45 -9.28 -4.51
N HIS A 130 1.20 -9.64 -5.77
CA HIS A 130 2.19 -9.50 -6.83
C HIS A 130 1.76 -8.62 -8.01
N ASP A 131 0.45 -8.44 -8.24
CA ASP A 131 -0.04 -7.55 -9.30
C ASP A 131 0.51 -6.14 -9.08
N ASP A 132 0.71 -5.41 -10.18
CA ASP A 132 1.08 -4.00 -10.11
C ASP A 132 0.00 -3.21 -9.34
N ALA A 133 0.46 -2.34 -8.44
CA ALA A 133 -0.41 -1.64 -7.48
C ALA A 133 -1.23 -2.56 -6.55
N GLY A 134 -0.91 -3.85 -6.49
CA GLY A 134 -1.47 -4.80 -5.53
C GLY A 134 -1.09 -4.45 -4.09
N PRO A 135 -1.97 -4.74 -3.11
CA PRO A 135 -1.72 -4.47 -1.68
C PRO A 135 -0.37 -4.96 -1.17
N GLY A 136 0.08 -6.14 -1.62
CA GLY A 136 1.38 -6.70 -1.27
C GLY A 136 2.55 -5.78 -1.57
N ARG A 137 2.54 -5.18 -2.77
CA ARG A 137 3.57 -4.26 -3.22
C ARG A 137 3.45 -2.89 -2.55
N VAL A 138 2.23 -2.35 -2.46
CA VAL A 138 1.99 -1.02 -1.89
C VAL A 138 2.33 -1.01 -0.40
N MET A 139 1.83 -2.01 0.34
CA MET A 139 2.03 -2.11 1.79
C MET A 139 3.36 -2.75 2.18
N ARG A 140 4.08 -3.37 1.22
CA ARG A 140 5.33 -4.11 1.47
C ARG A 140 5.15 -5.19 2.54
N VAL A 141 4.22 -6.10 2.25
CA VAL A 141 3.83 -7.19 3.16
C VAL A 141 4.17 -8.54 2.55
N GLU A 142 4.67 -9.46 3.37
CA GLU A 142 4.99 -10.81 2.95
C GLU A 142 3.74 -11.70 2.84
N PRO A 143 3.76 -12.75 1.99
CA PRO A 143 2.60 -13.61 1.77
C PRO A 143 1.97 -14.16 3.05
N GLY A 144 2.80 -14.67 3.97
CA GLY A 144 2.33 -15.22 5.24
C GLY A 144 1.72 -14.17 6.17
N ALA A 145 2.24 -12.93 6.16
CA ALA A 145 1.69 -11.84 6.97
C ALA A 145 0.34 -11.37 6.43
N LEU A 146 0.21 -11.22 5.10
CA LEU A 146 -1.05 -10.85 4.47
C LEU A 146 -2.14 -11.91 4.73
N ARG A 147 -1.80 -13.19 4.55
CA ARG A 147 -2.73 -14.31 4.82
C ARG A 147 -3.24 -14.27 6.25
N ARG A 148 -2.34 -14.16 7.25
CA ARG A 148 -2.73 -14.08 8.66
C ARG A 148 -3.61 -12.87 8.97
N ALA A 149 -3.33 -11.71 8.36
CA ALA A 149 -4.15 -10.51 8.53
C ALA A 149 -5.58 -10.71 7.98
N LEU A 150 -5.71 -11.33 6.81
CA LEU A 150 -7.01 -11.65 6.21
C LEU A 150 -7.79 -12.67 7.05
N GLU A 151 -7.14 -13.72 7.53
CA GLU A 151 -7.76 -14.71 8.43
C GLU A 151 -8.21 -14.08 9.75
N THR A 152 -7.38 -13.21 10.33
CA THR A 152 -7.72 -12.50 11.57
C THR A 152 -8.95 -11.62 11.37
N THR A 153 -9.02 -10.90 10.25
CA THR A 153 -10.17 -10.05 9.92
C THR A 153 -11.42 -10.87 9.63
N ALA A 154 -11.30 -12.01 8.94
CA ALA A 154 -12.42 -12.90 8.63
C ALA A 154 -13.07 -13.53 9.88
N ARG A 155 -12.32 -13.70 10.99
CA ARG A 155 -12.90 -14.16 12.28
C ARG A 155 -13.91 -13.16 12.85
N VAL A 156 -13.75 -11.88 12.56
CA VAL A 156 -14.63 -10.80 13.03
C VAL A 156 -15.72 -10.50 11.99
N HIS A 157 -15.37 -10.52 10.70
CA HIS A 157 -16.27 -10.20 9.60
C HIS A 157 -16.70 -11.46 8.84
N ARG A 158 -17.89 -11.99 9.18
CA ARG A 158 -18.45 -13.23 8.59
C ARG A 158 -18.66 -13.19 7.06
N LYS A 159 -18.65 -11.99 6.47
CA LYS A 159 -18.76 -11.80 5.01
C LYS A 159 -17.43 -12.02 4.28
N LEU A 160 -16.35 -12.29 5.01
CA LEU A 160 -15.01 -12.54 4.48
C LEU A 160 -14.54 -13.95 4.86
N ALA A 161 -13.79 -14.58 3.95
CA ALA A 161 -13.11 -15.84 4.25
C ALA A 161 -11.83 -15.95 3.41
N VAL A 162 -10.80 -16.60 3.96
CA VAL A 162 -9.68 -17.11 3.16
C VAL A 162 -9.99 -18.57 2.86
N VAL A 163 -10.13 -18.90 1.59
CA VAL A 163 -10.50 -20.24 1.11
C VAL A 163 -9.45 -20.74 0.13
N GLU A 164 -9.46 -22.05 -0.12
CA GLU A 164 -8.67 -22.67 -1.18
C GLU A 164 -9.58 -23.02 -2.35
N ASP A 165 -9.12 -22.84 -3.59
CA ASP A 165 -9.84 -23.30 -4.77
C ASP A 165 -9.55 -24.79 -5.09
N GLY A 166 -10.16 -25.32 -6.14
CA GLY A 166 -9.96 -26.72 -6.54
C GLY A 166 -8.55 -27.06 -7.03
N LEU A 167 -7.67 -26.06 -7.20
CA LEU A 167 -6.29 -26.20 -7.66
C LEU A 167 -5.28 -25.91 -6.54
N GLY A 168 -5.72 -25.72 -5.29
CA GLY A 168 -4.84 -25.42 -4.17
C GLY A 168 -4.48 -23.93 -4.05
N GLN A 169 -5.09 -23.04 -4.83
CA GLN A 169 -4.81 -21.61 -4.77
C GLN A 169 -5.59 -20.96 -3.65
N GLN A 170 -4.90 -20.14 -2.85
CA GLN A 170 -5.55 -19.37 -1.79
C GLN A 170 -6.26 -18.15 -2.35
N MET A 171 -7.51 -17.99 -1.94
CA MET A 171 -8.43 -16.95 -2.40
C MET A 171 -8.99 -16.18 -1.20
N LEU A 172 -9.07 -14.86 -1.34
CA LEU A 172 -9.92 -14.02 -0.49
C LEU A 172 -11.32 -14.06 -1.08
N ALA A 173 -12.26 -14.66 -0.36
CA ALA A 173 -13.67 -14.70 -0.71
C ALA A 173 -14.45 -13.63 0.07
N PHE A 174 -15.38 -12.97 -0.60
CA PHE A 174 -16.26 -11.96 -0.03
C PHE A 174 -17.70 -12.10 -0.53
N SER A 175 -18.67 -12.00 0.37
CA SER A 175 -20.09 -12.25 0.07
C SER A 175 -20.93 -11.00 -0.22
N ALA A 176 -20.30 -9.83 -0.28
CA ALA A 176 -20.93 -8.54 -0.57
C ALA A 176 -19.97 -7.67 -1.41
N PRO A 177 -20.42 -6.52 -1.95
CA PRO A 177 -19.55 -5.61 -2.70
C PRO A 177 -18.28 -5.27 -1.91
N PRO A 178 -17.09 -5.50 -2.48
CA PRO A 178 -15.84 -5.46 -1.73
C PRO A 178 -15.53 -4.06 -1.16
N LEU A 179 -15.89 -2.97 -1.84
CA LEU A 179 -15.65 -1.62 -1.31
C LEU A 179 -16.49 -1.32 -0.06
N ALA A 180 -17.76 -1.73 -0.07
CA ALA A 180 -18.64 -1.60 1.10
C ALA A 180 -18.08 -2.40 2.29
N LEU A 181 -17.60 -3.62 2.04
CA LEU A 181 -16.93 -4.43 3.05
C LEU A 181 -15.62 -3.80 3.54
N ALA A 182 -14.86 -3.17 2.65
CA ALA A 182 -13.63 -2.48 3.02
C ALA A 182 -13.95 -1.41 4.07
N TRP A 183 -14.93 -0.55 3.80
CA TRP A 183 -15.36 0.47 4.74
C TRP A 183 -15.91 -0.11 6.05
N GLU A 184 -16.70 -1.20 6.01
CA GLU A 184 -17.13 -1.92 7.22
C GLU A 184 -15.93 -2.37 8.08
N VAL A 185 -14.90 -2.94 7.46
CA VAL A 185 -13.69 -3.41 8.16
C VAL A 185 -12.90 -2.24 8.75
N LEU A 186 -12.72 -1.17 7.99
CA LEU A 186 -11.93 -0.01 8.44
C LEU A 186 -12.64 0.76 9.55
N ASP A 187 -13.95 0.94 9.44
CA ASP A 187 -14.76 1.64 10.43
C ASP A 187 -14.78 0.90 11.77
N GLY A 188 -14.85 -0.44 11.75
CA GLY A 188 -14.73 -1.27 12.96
C GLY A 188 -13.39 -1.09 13.68
N LEU A 189 -12.29 -0.86 12.96
CA LEU A 189 -10.98 -0.56 13.55
C LEU A 189 -10.98 0.78 14.31
N TYR A 190 -11.71 1.78 13.81
CA TYR A 190 -11.76 3.12 14.39
C TYR A 190 -12.95 3.34 15.35
N GLY A 191 -13.66 2.27 15.71
CA GLY A 191 -14.76 2.31 16.68
C GLY A 191 -16.05 2.88 16.11
N ASP A 192 -16.44 2.42 14.91
CA ASP A 192 -17.72 2.69 14.23
C ASP A 192 -18.02 4.19 14.11
N VAL A 193 -17.02 4.94 13.66
CA VAL A 193 -17.07 6.39 13.47
C VAL A 193 -18.25 6.79 12.59
N ARG A 194 -18.56 6.01 11.54
CA ARG A 194 -19.70 6.29 10.66
C ARG A 194 -21.03 6.26 11.40
N GLN A 195 -21.23 5.32 12.32
CA GLN A 195 -22.45 5.25 13.13
C GLN A 195 -22.49 6.40 14.15
N ARG A 196 -21.35 6.70 14.77
CA ARG A 196 -21.24 7.78 15.77
C ARG A 196 -21.45 9.17 15.18
N LEU A 197 -21.02 9.39 13.94
CA LEU A 197 -21.08 10.69 13.26
C LEU A 197 -22.15 10.78 12.18
N GLY A 198 -22.80 9.69 11.80
CA GLY A 198 -23.81 9.64 10.75
C GLY A 198 -23.28 9.83 9.32
N ILE A 199 -22.00 9.56 9.07
CA ILE A 199 -21.33 9.80 7.77
C ILE A 199 -21.18 8.47 7.01
N HIS A 200 -21.59 8.42 5.74
CA HIS A 200 -21.57 7.21 4.90
C HIS A 200 -20.90 7.49 3.54
N PRO A 201 -19.56 7.41 3.45
CA PRO A 201 -18.81 7.80 2.24
C PRO A 201 -19.16 6.93 1.03
N GLU A 202 -19.59 5.68 1.23
CA GLU A 202 -20.04 4.79 0.16
C GLU A 202 -21.32 5.23 -0.57
N ARG A 203 -22.02 6.28 -0.10
CA ARG A 203 -23.29 6.76 -0.69
C ARG A 203 -23.15 8.03 -1.52
N GLU A 204 -22.02 8.74 -1.45
CA GLU A 204 -21.84 10.01 -2.17
C GLU A 204 -21.49 9.81 -3.66
N ASP A 205 -21.03 8.63 -4.07
CA ASP A 205 -20.73 8.30 -5.47
C ASP A 205 -21.97 8.05 -6.36
N SER A 206 -23.19 8.25 -5.84
CA SER A 206 -24.44 8.19 -6.64
C SER A 206 -24.93 9.56 -7.12
N ALA A 207 -24.16 10.63 -6.91
CA ALA A 207 -24.52 11.99 -7.32
C ALA A 207 -23.38 12.67 -8.10
N THR A 208 -23.05 12.19 -9.29
CA THR A 208 -22.59 13.05 -10.41
C THR A 208 -22.69 12.35 -11.75
#